data_AF-A0A358HZY2-F1
#
_entry.id   AF-A0A358HZY2-F1
#
_cell.length_a   1.000
_cell.length_b   1.000
_cell.length_c   1.000
_cell.angle_alpha   90.00
_cell.angle_beta   90.00
_cell.angle_gamma   90.00
#
_symmetry.space_group_name_H-M   'P 1'
#
loop_
_entity.id
_entity.type
_entity.pdbx_description
1 polymer ?
#
loop_
_entity_poly.entity_id
_entity_poly.type
_entity_poly.pdbx_seq_one_letter_code
_entity_poly.pdbx_strand_id
1 'polypeptide(L)'
;MENIEALREEVLAEVENAADLAVLEDVRISALGKKGRITGLMKNLGKMDPDQRREFGQTLNAVKDQVAGAIDTRKTALEDAALEARLSGERIDVTLSSRPDETAGRIHPISQTIDEIVSIFGEMGFALAEGPDVEDDFHNFTALNIPPEHPAREMQDTFYLPEREDGSRLVLRTHTSPVQIRTMQNKTPPIRIIAPGRTYRSDSDMTHTPMFHQVEGLVIDKKTHMGHLKGCLLEFVKTYFELDDVPVRYRPSFFPFT
;
A
#
# COMPACT_ATOMS: atom_id res chain seq x y z
N MET A 1 -12.56 -58.23 -48.04
CA MET A 1 -11.74 -57.80 -46.90
C MET A 1 -10.67 -56.79 -47.30
N GLU A 2 -9.88 -57.02 -48.36
CA GLU A 2 -8.83 -56.07 -48.84
C GLU A 2 -9.27 -54.61 -49.02
N ASN A 3 -10.50 -54.37 -49.48
CA ASN A 3 -11.00 -53.00 -49.74
C ASN A 3 -11.33 -52.21 -48.44
N ILE A 4 -11.67 -52.89 -47.34
CA ILE A 4 -12.03 -52.23 -46.08
C ILE A 4 -10.78 -51.72 -45.36
N GLU A 5 -9.70 -52.51 -45.34
CA GLU A 5 -8.47 -52.08 -44.70
C GLU A 5 -7.72 -51.02 -45.49
N ALA A 6 -7.77 -51.06 -46.83
CA ALA A 6 -7.27 -49.95 -47.64
C ALA A 6 -8.00 -48.63 -47.33
N LEU A 7 -9.33 -48.66 -47.21
CA LEU A 7 -10.12 -47.48 -46.85
C LEU A 7 -9.82 -47.00 -45.42
N ARG A 8 -9.62 -47.92 -44.47
CA ARG A 8 -9.22 -47.59 -43.10
C ARG A 8 -7.88 -46.84 -43.10
N GLU A 9 -6.86 -47.38 -43.77
CA GLU A 9 -5.53 -46.76 -43.84
C GLU A 9 -5.58 -45.39 -44.51
N GLU A 10 -6.34 -45.25 -45.60
CA GLU A 10 -6.55 -43.97 -46.29
C GLU A 10 -7.17 -42.92 -45.35
N VAL A 11 -8.26 -43.25 -44.66
CA VAL A 11 -8.92 -42.31 -43.75
C VAL A 11 -8.05 -41.98 -42.55
N LEU A 12 -7.33 -42.96 -41.98
CA LEU A 12 -6.41 -42.70 -40.88
C LEU A 12 -5.27 -41.76 -41.31
N ALA A 13 -4.75 -41.91 -42.53
CA ALA A 13 -3.77 -40.99 -43.09
C ALA A 13 -4.34 -39.59 -43.33
N GLU A 14 -5.60 -39.46 -43.79
CA GLU A 14 -6.27 -38.17 -43.92
C GLU A 14 -6.45 -37.48 -42.56
N VAL A 15 -6.81 -38.23 -41.51
CA VAL A 15 -6.92 -37.72 -40.13
C VAL A 15 -5.56 -37.24 -39.63
N GLU A 16 -4.51 -38.04 -39.81
CA GLU A 16 -3.15 -37.67 -39.38
C GLU A 16 -2.65 -36.40 -40.09
N ASN A 17 -2.94 -36.27 -41.38
CA ASN A 17 -2.53 -35.13 -42.21
C ASN A 17 -3.45 -33.91 -42.10
N ALA A 18 -4.55 -33.98 -41.35
CA ALA A 18 -5.43 -32.84 -41.14
C ALA A 18 -4.66 -31.71 -40.44
N ALA A 19 -4.51 -30.58 -41.14
CA ALA A 19 -3.69 -29.44 -40.71
C ALA A 19 -4.40 -28.55 -39.68
N ASP A 20 -5.73 -28.56 -39.66
CA ASP A 20 -6.56 -27.77 -38.76
C ASP A 20 -7.91 -28.46 -38.50
N LEU A 21 -8.71 -27.86 -37.61
CA LEU A 21 -10.01 -28.38 -37.21
C LEU A 21 -11.04 -28.40 -38.35
N ALA A 22 -10.92 -27.49 -39.34
CA ALA A 22 -11.82 -27.46 -40.49
C ALA A 22 -11.52 -28.64 -41.44
N VAL A 23 -10.23 -28.87 -41.73
CA VAL A 23 -9.79 -30.03 -42.53
C VAL A 23 -10.15 -31.35 -41.83
N LEU A 24 -9.99 -31.44 -40.51
CA LEU A 24 -10.38 -32.63 -39.75
C LEU A 24 -11.89 -32.87 -39.79
N GLU A 25 -12.69 -31.81 -39.74
CA GLU A 25 -14.16 -31.89 -39.86
C GLU A 25 -14.59 -32.35 -41.26
N ASP A 26 -13.91 -31.89 -42.31
CA ASP A 26 -14.13 -32.37 -43.68
C ASP A 26 -13.83 -33.87 -43.81
N VAL A 27 -12.75 -34.36 -43.20
CA VAL A 27 -12.41 -35.80 -43.13
C VAL A 27 -13.48 -36.58 -42.37
N ARG A 28 -13.97 -36.05 -41.23
CA ARG A 28 -15.06 -36.67 -40.46
C ARG A 28 -16.34 -36.79 -41.29
N ILE A 29 -16.71 -35.73 -42.02
CA ILE A 29 -17.89 -35.72 -42.89
C ILE A 29 -17.71 -36.70 -44.05
N SER A 30 -16.54 -36.74 -44.68
CA SER A 30 -16.25 -37.61 -45.84
C SER A 30 -16.20 -39.09 -45.47
N ALA A 31 -15.75 -39.44 -44.27
CA ALA A 31 -15.66 -40.82 -43.78
C ALA A 31 -16.94 -41.29 -43.08
N LEU A 32 -17.42 -40.53 -42.08
CA LEU A 32 -18.47 -40.93 -41.14
C LEU A 32 -19.81 -40.19 -41.33
N GLY A 33 -19.89 -39.21 -42.23
CA GLY A 33 -21.12 -38.47 -42.51
C GLY A 33 -22.24 -39.33 -43.10
N LYS A 34 -23.44 -38.76 -43.27
CA LYS A 34 -24.65 -39.46 -43.79
C LYS A 34 -24.45 -40.11 -45.17
N LYS A 35 -23.55 -39.55 -45.99
CA LYS A 35 -23.11 -40.07 -47.30
C LYS A 35 -21.62 -40.43 -47.32
N GLY A 36 -20.99 -40.56 -46.15
CA GLY A 36 -19.57 -40.84 -46.04
C GLY A 36 -19.20 -42.24 -46.54
N ARG A 37 -17.92 -42.45 -46.87
CA ARG A 37 -17.39 -43.70 -47.44
C ARG A 37 -17.73 -44.91 -46.56
N ILE A 38 -17.50 -44.82 -45.24
CA ILE A 38 -17.75 -45.91 -44.28
C ILE A 38 -19.27 -46.10 -44.06
N THR A 39 -20.02 -45.01 -43.94
CA THR A 39 -21.50 -45.05 -43.81
C THR A 39 -22.16 -45.62 -45.07
N GLY A 40 -21.58 -45.40 -46.25
CA GLY A 40 -22.02 -45.97 -47.52
C GLY A 40 -21.87 -47.49 -47.55
N LEU A 41 -20.72 -48.01 -47.11
CA LEU A 41 -20.47 -49.45 -46.97
C LEU A 41 -21.43 -50.10 -45.95
N MET A 42 -21.71 -49.42 -44.83
CA MET A 42 -22.67 -49.88 -43.83
C MET A 42 -24.09 -50.07 -44.39
N LYS A 43 -24.53 -49.24 -45.34
CA LYS A 43 -25.85 -49.39 -45.98
C LYS A 43 -25.95 -50.65 -46.87
N ASN A 44 -24.83 -51.12 -47.40
CA ASN A 44 -24.79 -52.31 -48.25
C ASN A 44 -24.90 -53.62 -47.45
N LEU A 45 -24.65 -53.61 -46.14
CA LEU A 45 -24.84 -54.77 -45.24
C LEU A 45 -26.29 -55.29 -45.26
N GLY A 46 -27.27 -54.43 -45.52
CA GLY A 46 -28.68 -54.82 -45.60
C GLY A 46 -29.02 -55.76 -46.76
N LYS A 47 -28.12 -55.90 -47.75
CA LYS A 47 -28.31 -56.72 -48.95
C LYS A 47 -27.53 -58.04 -48.93
N MET A 48 -26.81 -58.32 -47.84
CA MET A 48 -25.94 -59.50 -47.70
C MET A 48 -26.65 -60.65 -46.97
N ASP A 49 -26.21 -61.88 -47.23
CA ASP A 49 -26.65 -63.07 -46.50
C ASP A 49 -26.27 -63.01 -45.02
N PRO A 50 -27.02 -63.69 -44.11
CA PRO A 50 -26.87 -63.55 -42.66
C PRO A 50 -25.44 -63.79 -42.14
N ASP A 51 -24.75 -64.81 -42.64
CA ASP A 51 -23.41 -65.17 -42.19
C ASP A 51 -22.35 -64.16 -42.66
N GLN A 52 -22.43 -63.73 -43.94
CA GLN A 52 -21.55 -62.72 -44.51
C GLN A 52 -21.77 -61.35 -43.85
N ARG A 53 -23.04 -61.02 -43.56
CA ARG A 53 -23.42 -59.76 -42.88
C ARG A 53 -22.84 -59.67 -41.48
N ARG A 54 -22.73 -60.79 -40.76
CA ARG A 54 -22.17 -60.83 -39.40
C ARG A 54 -20.67 -60.52 -39.40
N GLU A 55 -19.91 -61.19 -40.27
CA GLU A 55 -18.45 -61.00 -40.36
C GLU A 55 -18.10 -59.61 -40.90
N PHE A 56 -18.71 -59.18 -42.02
CA PHE A 56 -18.47 -57.85 -42.60
C PHE A 56 -18.93 -56.72 -41.67
N GLY A 57 -20.05 -56.88 -40.98
CA GLY A 57 -20.58 -55.88 -40.05
C GLY A 57 -19.69 -55.69 -38.83
N GLN A 58 -19.09 -56.76 -38.31
CA GLN A 58 -18.14 -56.67 -37.20
C GLN A 58 -16.87 -55.90 -37.61
N THR A 59 -16.31 -56.21 -38.77
CA THR A 59 -15.13 -55.51 -39.30
C THR A 59 -15.42 -54.04 -39.57
N LEU A 60 -16.56 -53.71 -40.18
CA LEU A 60 -16.95 -52.32 -40.45
C LEU A 60 -17.19 -51.49 -39.18
N ASN A 61 -17.78 -52.09 -38.14
CA ASN A 61 -17.93 -51.41 -36.85
C ASN A 61 -16.56 -51.14 -36.22
N ALA A 62 -15.65 -52.12 -36.24
CA ALA A 62 -14.29 -51.93 -35.73
C ALA A 62 -13.54 -50.79 -36.45
N VAL A 63 -13.63 -50.74 -37.78
CA VAL A 63 -13.03 -49.66 -38.58
C VAL A 63 -13.67 -48.30 -38.26
N LYS A 64 -15.00 -48.25 -38.15
CA LYS A 64 -15.72 -47.03 -37.78
C LYS A 64 -15.26 -46.51 -36.42
N ASP A 65 -15.15 -47.37 -35.42
CA ASP A 65 -14.76 -47.00 -34.07
C ASP A 65 -13.30 -46.55 -34.01
N GLN A 66 -12.41 -47.22 -34.74
CA GLN A 66 -11.00 -46.80 -34.87
C GLN A 66 -10.86 -45.43 -35.53
N VAL A 67 -11.58 -45.19 -36.64
CA VAL A 67 -11.58 -43.89 -37.33
C VAL A 67 -12.17 -42.80 -36.44
N ALA A 68 -13.29 -43.06 -35.75
CA ALA A 68 -13.87 -42.11 -34.82
C ALA A 68 -12.90 -41.76 -33.67
N GLY A 69 -12.25 -42.78 -33.08
CA GLY A 69 -11.24 -42.58 -32.05
C GLY A 69 -10.01 -41.80 -32.54
N ALA A 70 -9.56 -42.05 -33.77
CA ALA A 70 -8.46 -41.30 -34.38
C ALA A 70 -8.83 -39.83 -34.62
N ILE A 71 -10.05 -39.56 -35.09
CA ILE A 71 -10.58 -38.20 -35.28
C ILE A 71 -10.64 -37.47 -33.94
N ASP A 72 -11.20 -38.09 -32.90
CA ASP A 72 -11.27 -37.47 -31.57
C ASP A 72 -9.87 -37.19 -31.01
N THR A 73 -8.95 -38.15 -31.14
CA THR A 73 -7.54 -37.98 -30.71
C THR A 73 -6.87 -36.82 -31.44
N ARG A 74 -7.03 -36.74 -32.77
CA ARG A 74 -6.44 -35.67 -33.58
C ARG A 74 -7.07 -34.32 -33.26
N LYS A 75 -8.39 -34.30 -33.02
CA LYS A 75 -9.12 -33.09 -32.64
C LYS A 75 -8.56 -32.50 -31.35
N THR A 76 -8.43 -33.32 -30.31
CA THR A 76 -7.84 -32.88 -29.03
C THR A 76 -6.41 -32.36 -29.24
N ALA A 77 -5.58 -33.07 -30.00
CA ALA A 77 -4.21 -32.62 -30.28
C ALA A 77 -4.15 -31.25 -31.00
N LEU A 78 -5.06 -30.98 -31.94
CA LEU A 78 -5.16 -29.70 -32.63
C LEU A 78 -5.70 -28.58 -31.71
N GLU A 79 -6.68 -28.89 -30.86
CA GLU A 79 -7.21 -27.95 -29.86
C GLU A 79 -6.14 -27.55 -28.82
N ASP A 80 -5.39 -28.53 -28.31
CA ASP A 80 -4.29 -28.30 -27.36
C ASP A 80 -3.16 -27.48 -28.00
N ALA A 81 -2.78 -27.79 -29.24
CA ALA A 81 -1.76 -27.04 -29.97
C ALA A 81 -2.19 -25.57 -30.22
N ALA A 82 -3.46 -25.35 -30.55
CA ALA A 82 -4.01 -24.00 -30.72
C ALA A 82 -4.06 -23.22 -29.40
N LEU A 83 -4.41 -23.89 -28.29
CA LEU A 83 -4.41 -23.28 -26.95
C LEU A 83 -2.99 -22.90 -26.52
N GLU A 84 -2.02 -23.79 -26.67
CA GLU A 84 -0.62 -23.51 -26.31
C GLU A 84 -0.04 -22.37 -27.14
N ALA A 85 -0.31 -22.34 -28.44
CA ALA A 85 0.07 -21.23 -29.31
C ALA A 85 -0.52 -19.90 -28.80
N ARG A 86 -1.79 -19.89 -28.41
CA ARG A 86 -2.45 -18.70 -27.84
C ARG A 86 -1.83 -18.27 -26.51
N LEU A 87 -1.64 -19.21 -25.57
CA LEU A 87 -1.04 -18.93 -24.27
C LEU A 87 0.40 -18.41 -24.40
N SER A 88 1.19 -18.96 -25.32
CA SER A 88 2.54 -18.48 -25.58
C SER A 88 2.57 -17.07 -26.19
N GLY A 89 1.61 -16.73 -27.05
CA GLY A 89 1.47 -15.41 -27.67
C GLY A 89 0.89 -14.34 -26.74
N GLU A 90 0.08 -14.74 -25.76
CA GLU A 90 -0.51 -13.87 -24.72
C GLU A 90 0.39 -13.75 -23.46
N ARG A 91 1.63 -14.27 -23.50
CA ARG A 91 2.57 -14.10 -22.39
C ARG A 91 2.88 -12.63 -22.15
N ILE A 92 2.69 -12.22 -20.90
CA ILE A 92 3.10 -10.91 -20.40
C ILE A 92 4.26 -11.07 -19.42
N ASP A 93 5.07 -10.03 -19.29
CA ASP A 93 6.06 -9.94 -18.23
C ASP A 93 5.37 -9.52 -16.91
N VAL A 94 5.17 -10.50 -16.03
CA VAL A 94 4.54 -10.30 -14.71
C VAL A 94 5.44 -9.55 -13.71
N THR A 95 6.71 -9.30 -14.06
CA THR A 95 7.64 -8.54 -13.22
C THR A 95 7.61 -7.03 -13.49
N LEU A 96 6.90 -6.61 -14.55
CA LEU A 96 6.70 -5.20 -14.84
C LEU A 96 5.97 -4.51 -13.69
N SER A 97 6.41 -3.28 -13.39
CA SER A 97 5.73 -2.42 -12.43
C SER A 97 4.26 -2.28 -12.80
N SER A 98 3.38 -2.41 -11.80
CA SER A 98 1.97 -2.07 -11.97
C SER A 98 1.84 -0.59 -12.35
N ARG A 99 0.68 -0.23 -12.89
CA ARG A 99 0.34 1.19 -13.06
C ARG A 99 0.47 1.88 -11.70
N PRO A 100 1.04 3.09 -11.64
CA PRO A 100 1.22 3.80 -10.38
C PRO A 100 -0.10 3.90 -9.63
N ASP A 101 -0.08 3.62 -8.32
CA ASP A 101 -1.21 3.87 -7.45
C ASP A 101 -1.23 5.37 -7.10
N GLU A 102 -2.10 6.12 -7.75
CA GLU A 102 -2.27 7.56 -7.51
C GLU A 102 -2.95 7.86 -6.15
N THR A 103 -3.39 6.84 -5.41
CA THR A 103 -4.11 7.00 -4.14
C THR A 103 -3.23 6.88 -2.90
N ALA A 104 -1.95 6.51 -3.06
CA ALA A 104 -1.02 6.38 -1.94
C ALA A 104 -0.63 7.75 -1.35
N GLY A 105 -1.26 8.12 -0.23
CA GLY A 105 -0.90 9.31 0.54
C GLY A 105 0.42 9.16 1.29
N ARG A 106 0.99 10.29 1.74
CA ARG A 106 2.15 10.32 2.64
C ARG A 106 1.89 11.27 3.81
N ILE A 107 2.41 10.91 4.98
CA ILE A 107 2.39 11.76 6.17
C ILE A 107 3.50 12.80 6.04
N HIS A 108 3.22 14.05 6.41
CA HIS A 108 4.22 15.11 6.41
C HIS A 108 5.36 14.77 7.39
N PRO A 109 6.65 14.99 7.04
CA PRO A 109 7.78 14.64 7.92
C PRO A 109 7.69 15.24 9.32
N ILE A 110 7.23 16.49 9.45
CA ILE A 110 7.02 17.14 10.76
C ILE A 110 5.97 16.38 11.59
N SER A 111 4.90 15.90 10.97
CA SER A 111 3.87 15.13 11.69
C SER A 111 4.46 13.80 12.18
N GLN A 112 5.26 13.12 11.35
CA GLN A 112 5.96 11.91 11.77
C GLN A 112 6.88 12.18 12.97
N THR A 113 7.69 13.25 12.92
CA THR A 113 8.55 13.65 14.03
C THR A 113 7.77 13.97 15.30
N ILE A 114 6.64 14.70 15.20
CA ILE A 114 5.81 15.02 16.36
C ILE A 114 5.22 13.74 16.97
N ASP A 115 4.66 12.86 16.13
CA ASP A 115 4.05 11.61 16.58
C ASP A 115 5.07 10.72 17.29
N GLU A 116 6.29 10.65 16.77
CA GLU A 116 7.40 9.89 17.38
C GLU A 116 7.82 10.48 18.74
N ILE A 117 8.01 11.81 18.81
CA ILE A 117 8.33 12.48 20.08
C ILE A 117 7.21 12.25 21.11
N VAL A 118 5.94 12.41 20.70
CA VAL A 118 4.78 12.19 21.58
C VAL A 118 4.72 10.74 22.06
N SER A 119 5.02 9.76 21.19
CA SER A 119 5.08 8.34 21.56
C SER A 119 6.14 8.09 22.62
N ILE A 120 7.38 8.56 22.40
CA ILE A 120 8.50 8.37 23.33
C ILE A 120 8.18 8.96 24.71
N PHE A 121 7.67 10.19 24.75
CA PHE A 121 7.29 10.83 26.02
C PHE A 121 6.04 10.21 26.65
N GLY A 122 5.11 9.68 25.85
CA GLY A 122 3.97 8.90 26.31
C GLY A 122 4.38 7.66 27.08
N GLU A 123 5.39 6.93 26.59
CA GLU A 123 5.98 5.78 27.31
C GLU A 123 6.66 6.19 28.62
N MET A 124 7.22 7.41 28.68
CA MET A 124 7.74 8.01 29.92
C MET A 124 6.64 8.58 30.83
N GLY A 125 5.36 8.38 30.50
CA GLY A 125 4.20 8.77 31.31
C GLY A 125 3.78 10.22 31.19
N PHE A 126 4.18 10.92 30.11
CA PHE A 126 3.71 12.28 29.84
C PHE A 126 2.33 12.25 29.18
N ALA A 127 1.44 13.12 29.66
CA ALA A 127 0.15 13.33 29.01
C ALA A 127 0.25 14.41 27.92
N LEU A 128 -0.39 14.18 26.77
CA LEU A 128 -0.49 15.19 25.73
C LEU A 128 -1.34 16.37 26.21
N ALA A 129 -0.87 17.60 25.98
CA ALA A 129 -1.58 18.83 26.26
C ALA A 129 -1.54 19.76 25.04
N GLU A 130 -2.67 20.41 24.76
CA GLU A 130 -2.82 21.32 23.62
C GLU A 130 -3.33 22.68 24.10
N GLY A 131 -3.12 23.70 23.27
CA GLY A 131 -3.66 25.04 23.51
C GLY A 131 -3.69 25.86 22.22
N PRO A 132 -4.32 27.04 22.26
CA PRO A 132 -4.56 27.86 21.09
C PRO A 132 -3.26 28.41 20.49
N ASP A 133 -3.28 28.72 19.19
CA ASP A 133 -2.17 29.39 18.50
C ASP A 133 -2.17 30.91 18.76
N VAL A 134 -3.35 31.49 18.99
CA VAL A 134 -3.53 32.90 19.34
C VAL A 134 -3.64 33.00 20.84
N GLU A 135 -2.73 33.74 21.46
CA GLU A 135 -2.59 33.88 22.90
C GLU A 135 -2.70 35.35 23.34
N ASP A 136 -2.99 35.55 24.63
CA ASP A 136 -2.87 36.87 25.26
C ASP A 136 -1.44 37.11 25.78
N ASP A 137 -1.11 38.38 26.05
CA ASP A 137 0.19 38.76 26.59
C ASP A 137 0.52 38.07 27.92
N PHE A 138 -0.50 37.81 28.74
CA PHE A 138 -0.30 37.21 30.05
C PHE A 138 0.25 35.79 29.94
N HIS A 139 -0.39 34.92 29.15
CA HIS A 139 0.03 33.52 29.01
C HIS A 139 1.30 33.38 28.17
N ASN A 140 1.48 34.21 27.13
CA ASN A 140 2.67 34.14 26.28
C ASN A 140 3.92 34.78 26.89
N PHE A 141 3.78 35.73 27.83
CA PHE A 141 4.94 36.42 28.39
C PHE A 141 4.88 36.61 29.89
N THR A 142 3.88 37.32 30.41
CA THR A 142 3.88 37.77 31.83
C THR A 142 3.95 36.61 32.82
N ALA A 143 3.18 35.55 32.60
CA ALA A 143 3.16 34.36 33.44
C ALA A 143 4.47 33.55 33.38
N LEU A 144 5.31 33.80 32.37
CA LEU A 144 6.62 33.18 32.16
C LEU A 144 7.77 34.08 32.61
N ASN A 145 7.46 35.07 33.47
CA ASN A 145 8.45 36.00 34.02
C ASN A 145 9.21 36.79 32.94
N ILE A 146 8.58 37.02 31.78
CA ILE A 146 9.13 37.85 30.71
C ILE A 146 8.52 39.25 30.89
N PRO A 147 9.23 40.26 31.41
CA PRO A 147 8.64 41.58 31.67
C PRO A 147 8.40 42.39 30.39
N PRO A 148 7.59 43.48 30.41
CA PRO A 148 7.26 44.32 29.25
C PRO A 148 8.47 44.83 28.45
N GLU A 149 9.56 45.14 29.13
CA GLU A 149 10.82 45.64 28.57
C GLU A 149 11.73 44.55 27.99
N HIS A 150 11.32 43.28 28.06
CA HIS A 150 12.14 42.17 27.57
C HIS A 150 12.18 42.14 26.02
N PRO A 151 13.36 41.95 25.40
CA PRO A 151 13.49 41.96 23.94
C PRO A 151 12.55 41.02 23.19
N ALA A 152 12.23 39.86 23.78
CA ALA A 152 11.27 38.90 23.20
C ALA A 152 9.85 39.47 22.96
N ARG A 153 9.49 40.60 23.58
CA ARG A 153 8.22 41.31 23.37
C ARG A 153 8.31 42.40 22.29
N GLU A 154 9.49 42.62 21.70
CA GLU A 154 9.64 43.59 20.63
C GLU A 154 8.86 43.17 19.37
N MET A 155 8.25 44.14 18.69
CA MET A 155 7.39 43.86 17.51
C MET A 155 8.16 43.24 16.34
N GLN A 156 9.50 43.33 16.34
CA GLN A 156 10.34 42.72 15.31
C GLN A 156 10.40 41.19 15.43
N ASP A 157 10.14 40.64 16.62
CA ASP A 157 10.28 39.20 16.91
C ASP A 157 8.91 38.49 17.06
N THR A 158 7.86 39.23 17.41
CA THR A 158 6.52 38.70 17.71
C THR A 158 5.44 39.26 16.79
N PHE A 159 4.58 38.37 16.26
CA PHE A 159 3.39 38.78 15.52
C PHE A 159 2.26 39.20 16.47
N TYR A 160 2.08 40.51 16.61
CA TYR A 160 0.94 41.10 17.30
C TYR A 160 -0.26 41.22 16.37
N LEU A 161 -1.45 40.88 16.88
CA LEU A 161 -2.71 41.13 16.21
C LEU A 161 -3.11 42.61 16.37
N PRO A 162 -4.06 43.11 15.55
CA PRO A 162 -4.59 44.45 15.70
C PRO A 162 -5.08 44.72 17.13
N GLU A 163 -4.84 45.94 17.58
CA GLU A 163 -5.26 46.40 18.90
C GLU A 163 -6.79 46.35 19.04
N ARG A 164 -7.23 45.87 20.18
CA ARG A 164 -8.65 45.81 20.56
C ARG A 164 -9.07 47.15 21.17
N GLU A 165 -10.38 47.35 21.28
CA GLU A 165 -10.97 48.60 21.84
C GLU A 165 -10.51 48.90 23.28
N ASP A 166 -10.13 47.87 24.03
CA ASP A 166 -9.62 47.97 25.40
C ASP A 166 -8.11 48.27 25.50
N GLY A 167 -7.43 48.49 24.36
CA GLY A 167 -5.99 48.72 24.28
C GLY A 167 -5.14 47.45 24.38
N SER A 168 -5.77 46.27 24.53
CA SER A 168 -5.04 45.00 24.55
C SER A 168 -4.70 44.52 23.14
N ARG A 169 -3.62 43.75 23.03
CA ARG A 169 -3.22 43.07 21.79
C ARG A 169 -3.06 41.58 22.06
N LEU A 170 -3.64 40.78 21.19
CA LEU A 170 -3.32 39.35 21.13
C LEU A 170 -2.03 39.14 20.35
N VAL A 171 -1.44 37.97 20.52
CA VAL A 171 -0.23 37.54 19.79
C VAL A 171 -0.43 36.17 19.17
N LEU A 172 0.27 35.89 18.07
CA LEU A 172 0.56 34.52 17.71
C LEU A 172 1.63 34.00 18.67
N ARG A 173 1.38 32.84 19.31
CA ARG A 173 2.29 32.32 20.33
C ARG A 173 3.69 32.09 19.79
N THR A 174 4.70 32.51 20.55
CA THR A 174 6.13 32.42 20.15
C THR A 174 6.79 31.10 20.58
N HIS A 175 6.09 30.35 21.42
CA HIS A 175 6.46 29.07 22.03
C HIS A 175 5.21 28.36 22.57
N THR A 176 5.28 27.08 22.93
CA THR A 176 4.13 26.32 23.47
C THR A 176 3.98 26.41 25.00
N SER A 177 4.84 27.19 25.67
CA SER A 177 4.77 27.52 27.11
C SER A 177 3.39 27.99 27.63
N PRO A 178 2.55 28.71 26.86
CA PRO A 178 1.19 29.07 27.30
C PRO A 178 0.36 27.84 27.73
N VAL A 179 0.55 26.70 27.07
CA VAL A 179 -0.10 25.43 27.42
C VAL A 179 0.30 24.97 28.82
N GLN A 180 1.56 25.19 29.20
CA GLN A 180 2.09 24.87 30.52
C GLN A 180 1.42 25.72 31.61
N ILE A 181 1.33 27.04 31.40
CA ILE A 181 0.64 27.97 32.32
C ILE A 181 -0.82 27.57 32.49
N ARG A 182 -1.54 27.38 31.38
CA ARG A 182 -2.96 26.96 31.39
C ARG A 182 -3.13 25.63 32.11
N THR A 183 -2.20 24.68 31.95
CA THR A 183 -2.25 23.40 32.66
C THR A 183 -2.07 23.60 34.17
N MET A 184 -1.09 24.40 34.59
CA MET A 184 -0.86 24.69 36.01
C MET A 184 -1.99 25.45 36.69
N GLN A 185 -2.72 26.29 35.95
CA GLN A 185 -3.90 26.98 36.48
C GLN A 185 -5.10 26.05 36.70
N ASN A 186 -5.20 24.99 35.90
CA ASN A 186 -6.36 24.09 35.90
C ASN A 186 -6.09 22.74 36.57
N LYS A 187 -4.85 22.44 36.93
CA LYS A 187 -4.44 21.18 37.56
C LYS A 187 -3.46 21.43 38.70
N THR A 188 -3.60 20.67 39.78
CA THR A 188 -2.63 20.66 40.88
C THR A 188 -1.54 19.61 40.64
N PRO A 189 -0.29 19.85 41.06
CA PRO A 189 0.77 18.83 40.99
C PRO A 189 0.38 17.51 41.69
N PRO A 190 0.83 16.34 41.17
CA PRO A 190 1.85 16.17 40.14
C PRO A 190 1.36 16.43 38.71
N ILE A 191 2.14 17.17 37.94
CA ILE A 191 1.90 17.46 36.51
C ILE A 191 3.04 16.85 35.71
N ARG A 192 2.71 16.11 34.64
CA ARG A 192 3.66 15.62 33.65
C ARG A 192 3.01 15.69 32.27
N ILE A 193 3.37 16.69 31.48
CA ILE A 193 2.75 16.94 30.17
C ILE A 193 3.77 17.20 29.07
N ILE A 194 3.39 16.89 27.84
CA ILE A 194 4.08 17.29 26.61
C ILE A 194 3.12 18.11 25.74
N ALA A 195 3.62 19.21 25.18
CA ALA A 195 2.85 20.19 24.43
C ALA A 195 3.49 20.46 23.06
N PRO A 196 3.22 19.60 22.05
CA PRO A 196 3.55 19.89 20.67
C PRO A 196 2.63 20.99 20.11
N GLY A 197 3.15 21.83 19.23
CA GLY A 197 2.34 22.87 18.61
C GLY A 197 3.08 23.75 17.62
N ARG A 198 2.30 24.48 16.83
CA ARG A 198 2.80 25.53 15.92
C ARG A 198 3.19 26.76 16.73
N THR A 199 4.29 27.37 16.36
CA THR A 199 4.81 28.59 16.98
C THR A 199 5.22 29.57 15.90
N TYR A 200 5.14 30.85 16.21
CA TYR A 200 5.24 31.91 15.23
C TYR A 200 6.27 32.95 15.68
N ARG A 201 7.17 33.33 14.79
CA ARG A 201 8.18 34.37 15.03
C ARG A 201 8.34 35.20 13.77
N SER A 202 8.53 36.50 13.93
CA SER A 202 8.69 37.42 12.81
C SER A 202 10.12 37.38 12.23
N ASP A 203 10.60 36.18 11.95
CA ASP A 203 11.91 35.92 11.33
C ASP A 203 11.74 34.99 10.13
N SER A 204 12.43 35.29 9.03
CA SER A 204 12.31 34.55 7.78
C SER A 204 13.61 34.66 6.97
N ASP A 205 14.39 33.59 6.99
CA ASP A 205 15.61 33.43 6.20
C ASP A 205 15.75 31.97 5.72
N MET A 206 16.94 31.55 5.31
CA MET A 206 17.19 30.18 4.83
C MET A 206 17.01 29.10 5.90
N THR A 207 17.17 29.46 7.18
CA THR A 207 17.12 28.57 8.35
C THR A 207 15.94 28.86 9.28
N HIS A 208 15.24 29.98 9.09
CA HIS A 208 14.12 30.42 9.91
C HIS A 208 12.86 30.55 9.07
N THR A 209 11.78 29.95 9.55
CA THR A 209 10.44 30.11 8.97
C THR A 209 9.53 30.84 9.95
N PRO A 210 8.64 31.73 9.47
CA PRO A 210 7.79 32.53 10.35
C PRO A 210 6.76 31.70 11.13
N MET A 211 6.51 30.46 10.68
CA MET A 211 5.79 29.43 11.40
C MET A 211 6.67 28.17 11.43
N PHE A 212 6.84 27.59 12.61
CA PHE A 212 7.52 26.31 12.82
C PHE A 212 6.83 25.53 13.95
N HIS A 213 7.37 24.39 14.33
CA HIS A 213 6.79 23.55 15.37
C HIS A 213 7.76 23.41 16.53
N GLN A 214 7.22 23.47 17.75
CA GLN A 214 7.94 23.17 18.97
C GLN A 214 7.23 22.06 19.74
N VAL A 215 8.01 21.35 20.54
CA VAL A 215 7.51 20.39 21.51
C VAL A 215 8.14 20.73 22.84
N GLU A 216 7.31 21.07 23.82
CA GLU A 216 7.76 21.40 25.17
C GLU A 216 7.24 20.39 26.18
N GLY A 217 8.03 20.17 27.24
CA GLY A 217 7.66 19.25 28.32
C GLY A 217 7.66 19.96 29.67
N LEU A 218 6.70 19.62 30.53
CA LEU A 218 6.62 20.10 31.90
C LEU A 218 6.49 18.94 32.87
N VAL A 219 7.33 18.91 33.90
CA VAL A 219 7.22 18.00 35.04
C VAL A 219 7.28 18.80 36.34
N ILE A 220 6.23 18.70 37.16
CA ILE A 220 6.14 19.34 38.47
C ILE A 220 5.69 18.31 39.49
N ASP A 221 6.53 18.01 40.46
CA ASP A 221 6.20 17.23 41.65
C ASP A 221 7.16 17.57 42.80
N LYS A 222 7.05 16.84 43.92
CA LYS A 222 7.86 17.08 45.13
C LYS A 222 9.27 16.50 45.08
N LYS A 223 9.62 15.73 44.04
CA LYS A 223 10.84 14.89 43.99
C LYS A 223 11.74 15.21 42.79
N THR A 224 11.21 15.83 41.76
CA THR A 224 11.91 16.15 40.52
C THR A 224 13.08 17.10 40.80
N HIS A 225 14.20 16.84 40.14
CA HIS A 225 15.44 17.60 40.27
C HIS A 225 16.24 17.54 38.96
N MET A 226 17.33 18.29 38.83
CA MET A 226 18.10 18.39 37.58
C MET A 226 18.57 17.03 37.01
N GLY A 227 18.93 16.07 37.87
CA GLY A 227 19.23 14.70 37.43
C GLY A 227 18.11 13.99 36.66
N HIS A 228 16.84 14.22 37.02
CA HIS A 228 15.68 13.68 36.30
C HIS A 228 15.55 14.32 34.91
N LEU A 229 15.73 15.65 34.80
CA LEU A 229 15.72 16.34 33.52
C LEU A 229 16.82 15.81 32.59
N LYS A 230 18.05 15.67 33.10
CA LYS A 230 19.17 15.14 32.31
C LYS A 230 18.89 13.71 31.84
N GLY A 231 18.41 12.84 32.72
CA GLY A 231 18.06 11.46 32.38
C GLY A 231 16.95 11.38 31.33
N CYS A 232 15.87 12.13 31.51
CA CYS A 232 14.76 12.21 30.55
C CYS A 232 15.21 12.65 29.16
N LEU A 233 16.00 13.74 29.07
CA LEU A 233 16.51 14.22 27.78
C LEU A 233 17.53 13.27 27.15
N LEU A 234 18.34 12.58 27.95
CA LEU A 234 19.28 11.57 27.45
C LEU A 234 18.52 10.38 26.86
N GLU A 235 17.52 9.88 27.57
CA GLU A 235 16.68 8.77 27.09
C GLU A 235 15.97 9.15 25.79
N PHE A 236 15.32 10.32 25.77
CA PHE A 236 14.68 10.83 24.56
C PHE A 236 15.63 10.87 23.35
N VAL A 237 16.84 11.43 23.51
CA VAL A 237 17.83 11.52 22.43
C VAL A 237 18.30 10.13 21.97
N LYS A 238 18.53 9.20 22.89
CA LYS A 238 18.92 7.82 22.53
C LYS A 238 17.83 7.12 21.73
N THR A 239 16.58 7.21 22.20
CA THR A 239 15.43 6.56 21.57
C THR A 239 15.11 7.18 20.22
N TYR A 240 15.01 8.51 20.13
CA TYR A 240 14.64 9.21 18.89
C TYR A 240 15.68 9.07 17.78
N PHE A 241 16.97 9.04 18.12
CA PHE A 241 18.02 8.81 17.12
C PHE A 241 18.38 7.33 16.94
N GLU A 242 17.75 6.42 17.68
CA GLU A 242 18.04 4.98 17.68
C GLU A 242 19.52 4.66 17.93
N LEU A 243 20.14 5.38 18.87
CA LEU A 243 21.56 5.28 19.18
C LEU A 243 21.77 5.08 20.69
N ASP A 244 22.33 3.94 21.07
CA ASP A 244 22.64 3.63 22.47
C ASP A 244 23.72 4.55 23.07
N ASP A 245 24.66 5.01 22.25
CA ASP A 245 25.77 5.88 22.64
C ASP A 245 25.74 7.20 21.84
N VAL A 246 24.96 8.16 22.34
CA VAL A 246 24.93 9.53 21.80
C VAL A 246 25.75 10.45 22.70
N PRO A 247 26.79 11.13 22.18
CA PRO A 247 27.55 12.10 22.96
C PRO A 247 26.67 13.34 23.24
N VAL A 248 26.24 13.50 24.48
CA VAL A 248 25.45 14.65 24.94
C VAL A 248 26.30 15.66 25.72
N ARG A 249 26.02 16.95 25.53
CA ARG A 249 26.65 18.04 26.30
C ARG A 249 25.60 19.00 26.82
N TYR A 250 25.52 19.12 28.15
CA TYR A 250 24.69 20.11 28.82
C TYR A 250 25.49 21.40 28.99
N ARG A 251 24.92 22.52 28.54
CA ARG A 251 25.50 23.86 28.68
C ARG A 251 24.55 24.74 29.49
N PRO A 252 25.06 25.55 30.44
CA PRO A 252 24.26 26.60 31.06
C PRO A 252 23.71 27.56 29.99
N SER A 253 22.46 27.96 30.16
CA SER A 253 21.76 28.97 29.37
C SER A 253 20.88 29.79 30.31
N PHE A 254 20.24 30.83 29.78
CA PHE A 254 19.30 31.66 30.52
C PHE A 254 17.95 31.65 29.83
N PHE A 255 16.91 31.32 30.59
CA PHE A 255 15.50 31.57 30.23
C PHE A 255 14.82 32.16 31.46
N PRO A 256 14.00 33.22 31.33
CA PRO A 256 13.37 33.87 32.49
C PRO A 256 12.49 32.97 33.36
N PHE A 257 12.05 31.83 32.83
CA PHE A 257 11.14 30.87 33.45
C PHE A 257 11.80 29.54 33.88
N THR A 258 13.13 29.43 33.84
CA THR A 258 13.87 28.21 34.28
C THR A 258 14.90 28.50 35.35
#